data_AF-A0A7K5VUM0-F1
#
_entry.id   AF-A0A7K5VUM0-F1
#
_cell.length_a   1.000
_cell.length_b   1.000
_cell.length_c   1.000
_cell.angle_alpha   90.00
_cell.angle_beta   90.00
_cell.angle_gamma   90.00
#
_symmetry.space_group_name_H-M   'P 1'
#
loop_
_entity.id
_entity.type
_entity.pdbx_description
1 polymer ?
#
loop_
_entity_poly.entity_id
_entity_poly.type
_entity_poly.pdbx_seq_one_letter_code
_entity_poly.pdbx_strand_id
1 'polypeptide(L)' 'EGYGFGISVLPNYRDSSYTLIGFHLCSGENDAVLEWPALNRQATLTVLDQDPDVLKRMSSSKSFTT' A
#
# COMPACT_ATOMS: atom_id res chain seq x y z
N GLU A 1 13.00 -4.98 -3.06
CA GLU A 1 13.82 -4.53 -4.20
C GLU A 1 14.61 -3.24 -3.94
N GLY A 2 14.38 -2.50 -2.86
CA GLY A 2 15.22 -1.36 -2.47
C GLY A 2 14.60 0.01 -2.71
N TYR A 3 13.48 0.09 -3.45
CA TYR A 3 12.70 1.32 -3.64
C TYR A 3 12.17 1.85 -2.31
N GLY A 4 12.32 3.16 -2.08
CA GLY A 4 11.61 3.86 -1.04
C GLY A 4 10.11 3.95 -1.37
N PHE A 5 9.24 3.74 -0.38
CA PHE A 5 7.80 3.92 -0.55
C PHE A 5 7.16 4.38 0.76
N GLY A 6 5.98 4.98 0.62
CA GLY A 6 5.15 5.40 1.72
C GLY A 6 3.69 4.97 1.53
N ILE A 7 2.96 4.94 2.64
CA ILE A 7 1.53 4.67 2.67
C ILE A 7 0.85 5.85 3.34
N SER A 8 -0.16 6.41 2.69
CA SER A 8 -1.00 7.47 3.24
C SER A 8 -2.38 6.92 3.52
N VAL A 9 -2.88 7.12 4.75
CA VAL A 9 -4.23 6.74 5.16
C VAL A 9 -5.00 7.99 5.51
N LEU A 10 -6.08 8.26 4.76
CA LEU A 10 -6.95 9.40 4.98
C LEU A 10 -8.37 8.89 5.27
N PRO A 11 -8.75 8.80 6.56
CA PRO A 11 -10.13 8.54 6.96
C PRO A 11 -11.05 9.66 6.48
N ASN A 12 -12.33 9.34 6.23
CA ASN A 12 -13.35 10.31 5.80
C ASN A 12 -12.91 11.18 4.62
N TYR A 13 -12.30 10.56 3.62
CA TYR A 13 -11.68 11.28 2.51
C TYR A 13 -12.75 12.10 1.76
N ARG A 14 -12.51 13.41 1.63
CA ARG A 14 -13.44 14.38 1.00
C ARG A 14 -14.85 14.35 1.59
N ASP A 15 -14.95 14.29 2.91
CA ASP A 15 -16.23 14.25 3.65
C ASP A 15 -17.16 13.11 3.21
N SER A 16 -16.59 12.04 2.65
CA SER A 16 -17.31 10.83 2.26
C SER A 16 -17.23 9.76 3.34
N SER A 17 -18.04 8.71 3.22
CA SER A 17 -17.96 7.51 4.06
C SER A 17 -16.80 6.57 3.67
N TYR A 18 -15.90 6.99 2.78
CA TYR A 18 -14.77 6.20 2.33
C TYR A 18 -13.46 6.61 3.00
N THR A 19 -12.63 5.62 3.30
CA THR A 19 -11.21 5.82 3.66
C THR A 19 -10.35 5.66 2.42
N LEU A 20 -9.49 6.64 2.15
CA LEU A 20 -8.48 6.52 1.10
C LEU A 20 -7.21 5.88 1.68
N ILE A 21 -6.70 4.87 0.99
CA ILE A 21 -5.37 4.30 1.24
C ILE A 21 -4.58 4.48 -0.05
N GLY A 22 -3.52 5.29 0.01
CA GLY A 22 -2.65 5.58 -1.12
C GLY A 22 -1.26 4.98 -0.93
N PHE A 23 -0.71 4.41 -1.99
CA PHE A 23 0.70 4.04 -2.08
C PHE A 23 1.43 5.06 -2.95
N HIS A 24 2.66 5.40 -2.59
CA HIS A 24 3.54 6.23 -3.40
C HIS A 24 4.98 5.78 -3.27
N LEU A 25 5.74 5.91 -4.37
CA LEU A 25 7.19 5.79 -4.32
C LEU A 25 7.78 7.07 -3.73
N CYS A 26 8.85 6.89 -2.95
CA CYS A 26 9.58 7.96 -2.28
C CYS A 26 11.03 7.94 -2.75
N SER A 27 11.68 9.09 -2.71
CA SER A 27 13.14 9.12 -2.88
C SER A 27 13.82 8.30 -1.77
N GLY A 28 14.79 7.49 -2.16
CA GLY A 28 15.53 6.60 -1.27
C GLY A 28 17.03 6.59 -1.54
N GLU A 29 17.80 6.08 -0.58
CA GLU A 29 19.27 5.96 -0.69
C GLU A 29 19.71 5.15 -1.91
N ASN A 30 18.89 4.18 -2.34
CA ASN A 30 19.19 3.29 -3.45
C ASN A 30 18.77 3.82 -4.83
N ASP A 31 18.15 5.01 -4.93
CA ASP A 31 17.53 5.48 -6.19
C ASP A 31 18.52 5.53 -7.36
N ALA A 32 19.80 5.77 -7.09
CA ALA A 32 20.87 5.85 -8.08
C ALA A 32 21.22 4.50 -8.76
N VAL A 33 20.88 3.37 -8.13
CA VAL A 33 21.21 2.02 -8.62
C VAL A 33 19.98 1.20 -9.01
N LEU A 34 18.78 1.73 -8.78
CA LEU A 34 17.52 1.07 -9.11
C LEU A 34 17.05 1.40 -10.53
N GLU A 35 16.24 0.51 -11.08
CA GLU A 35 15.65 0.68 -12.40
C GLU A 35 14.47 1.66 -12.36
N TRP A 36 14.38 2.54 -13.36
CA TRP A 36 13.28 3.48 -13.49
C TRP A 36 12.72 3.46 -14.92
N PRO A 37 11.39 3.44 -15.12
CA PRO A 37 10.35 3.39 -14.08
C PRO A 37 10.32 2.05 -13.33
N ALA A 38 9.77 2.04 -12.12
CA ALA A 38 9.69 0.85 -11.26
C ALA A 38 8.62 -0.14 -11.77
N LEU A 39 8.82 -0.74 -12.95
CA LEU A 39 7.86 -1.61 -13.62
C LEU A 39 7.73 -3.00 -12.97
N ASN A 40 6.58 -3.64 -13.15
CA ASN A 40 6.32 -5.04 -12.81
C ASN A 40 6.50 -5.39 -11.33
N ARG A 41 6.28 -4.43 -10.43
CA ARG A 41 6.32 -4.65 -8.98
C ARG A 41 4.91 -4.64 -8.43
N GLN A 42 4.51 -5.75 -7.83
CA GLN A 42 3.19 -5.85 -7.20
C GLN A 42 3.25 -5.33 -5.77
N ALA A 43 2.38 -4.39 -5.44
CA ALA A 43 2.11 -3.97 -4.08
C ALA A 43 0.71 -4.43 -3.67
N THR A 44 0.61 -5.10 -2.52
CA THR A 44 -0.65 -5.50 -1.90
C THR A 44 -0.81 -4.77 -0.58
N LEU A 45 -1.89 -4.00 -0.47
CA LEU A 45 -2.30 -3.30 0.75
C LEU A 45 -3.43 -4.08 1.41
N THR A 46 -3.22 -4.51 2.66
CA THR A 46 -4.22 -5.25 3.44
C THR A 46 -4.61 -4.47 4.69
N VAL A 47 -5.88 -4.12 4.80
CA VAL A 47 -6.48 -3.68 6.06
C VAL A 47 -6.85 -4.92 6.85
N LEU A 48 -6.05 -5.21 7.88
CA LEU A 48 -6.17 -6.42 8.68
C LEU A 48 -7.37 -6.34 9.63
N ASP A 49 -8.29 -7.29 9.48
CA ASP A 49 -9.28 -7.61 10.51
C ASP A 49 -8.58 -8.36 11.65
N GLN A 50 -8.75 -7.85 12.87
CA GLN A 50 -8.06 -8.32 14.06
C GLN A 50 -8.86 -9.36 14.88
N ASP A 51 -9.80 -10.08 14.26
CA ASP A 51 -10.44 -11.22 14.93
C ASP A 51 -9.36 -12.19 15.48
N PRO A 52 -9.48 -12.61 16.77
CA PRO A 52 -8.51 -13.52 17.38
C PRO A 52 -8.46 -14.89 16.68
N ASP A 53 -9.57 -15.34 16.10
CA ASP A 53 -9.64 -16.55 15.28
C ASP A 53 -9.31 -16.20 13.82
N VAL A 54 -8.18 -16.72 13.32
CA VAL A 54 -7.73 -16.46 11.95
C VAL A 54 -8.75 -16.89 10.89
N LEU A 55 -9.59 -17.89 11.19
CA LEU A 55 -10.61 -18.38 10.26
C LEU A 55 -11.79 -17.41 10.13
N LYS A 56 -11.93 -16.47 11.07
CA LYS A 56 -12.99 -15.46 11.07
C LYS A 56 -12.56 -14.11 10.52
N ARG A 57 -11.27 -13.91 10.24
CA ARG A 57 -10.75 -12.63 9.75
C ARG A 57 -11.27 -12.32 8.36
N MET A 58 -12.00 -11.22 8.23
CA MET A 58 -12.51 -10.69 6.97
C MET A 58 -11.72 -9.45 6.54
N SER A 59 -10.40 -9.64 6.37
CA SER A 59 -9.49 -8.55 5.97
C SER A 59 -9.75 -8.07 4.54
N SER A 60 -9.59 -6.78 4.29
CA SER A 60 -9.75 -6.20 2.94
C SER A 60 -8.38 -6.00 2.30
N SER A 61 -8.17 -6.62 1.14
CA SER A 61 -6.91 -6.50 0.37
C SER A 61 -7.16 -5.84 -0.98
N LYS A 62 -6.24 -4.96 -1.38
CA LYS A 62 -6.17 -4.40 -2.74
C LYS A 62 -4.74 -4.51 -3.25
N SER A 63 -4.61 -4.95 -4.49
CA SER A 63 -3.31 -5.10 -5.15
C SER A 63 -3.30 -4.29 -6.43
N PHE A 64 -2.13 -3.76 -6.76
CA PHE A 64 -1.85 -3.18 -8.06
C PHE A 64 -0.39 -3.50 -8.44
N THR A 65 -0.10 -3.36 -9.72
CA THR A 65 1.25 -3.57 -10.26
C THR A 65 1.66 -2.29 -10.97
N THR A 66 2.87 -1.83 -10.69
CA THR A 66 3.48 -0.66 -11.33
C THR A 66 4.07 -0.98 -12.70
#